data_AF-A0AAN8PL82-F1
#
_entry.id   AF-A0AAN8PL82-F1
#
_cell.length_a   1.000
_cell.length_b   1.000
_cell.length_c   1.000
_cell.angle_alpha   90.00
_cell.angle_beta   90.00
_cell.angle_gamma   90.00
#
_symmetry.space_group_name_H-M   'P 1'
#
loop_
_entity.id
_entity.type
_entity.pdbx_description
1 polymer ?
#
loop_
_entity_poly.entity_id
_entity_poly.type
_entity_poly.pdbx_seq_one_letter_code
_entity_poly.pdbx_strand_id
1 'polypeptide(L)'
;MELQEISLIVSPLVSTSASSFLQKPKVDIDFESSVKHWLAEMETMYEAEVMTTLQSKSLATDLTRQVTNMADTTSYTVKKLHQKTKIISLEFSKLCKHNKIKPGKHVGPLVQSLIGHVTEFIYEYTQTSSQNKSADQRTEEKCQRQEPTEEEVKTPEANHEMITDFRKPEPETVEMKKEMEKKKTKEEEVLESCENLRRLTASGQLDHEKVESEVSVLGQKFREVVDGLLESHIQALIRVLEEPRTELTLRTALSALTSLGLESNQLGLVVSKCGGIRALLAICLEARATAVRVSAHRALATVCCVAETIRQFEQAGGVEIISDILADENRSEAELSEASAVIAQITAPWVQDNHSVEGLSQFLNSLVTSLTRIVGKYKSCETLLLSSAALANLTFMEPRTVWPLLEKQTAKILLSAVRRQGSKVSVFIMEQAATIIANMSSVPECRKHLAEQRAVVALLCFLEIHQSPLQNAPEVAAAERVLQKSAIALSRLCSDTVVAKQVVELQGVNRLVRLCKEEKERNHSDGVLVACLAALRKIVANCGTEALQELNAMELVEPRLLDSFLLYSSKQESYV
;
A
#
# COMPACT_ATOMS: atom_id res chain seq x y z
N MET A 1 -1.47 -28.09 30.86
CA MET A 1 -2.32 -29.25 31.19
C MET A 1 -3.01 -29.69 29.91
N GLU A 2 -2.30 -30.21 28.91
CA GLU A 2 -1.43 -31.42 28.89
C GLU A 2 -2.28 -32.70 28.91
N LEU A 3 -2.40 -33.45 27.81
CA LEU A 3 -1.41 -34.24 27.04
C LEU A 3 -1.25 -35.66 27.61
N GLN A 4 -1.81 -36.67 26.92
CA GLN A 4 -1.16 -37.94 26.55
C GLN A 4 -2.16 -38.94 25.91
N GLU A 5 -2.26 -38.95 24.59
CA GLU A 5 -2.71 -40.08 23.75
C GLU A 5 -2.05 -39.94 22.36
N ILE A 6 -1.73 -40.98 21.59
CA ILE A 6 -1.58 -42.43 21.85
C ILE A 6 -0.49 -42.98 20.89
N SER A 7 0.06 -44.18 21.15
CA SER A 7 1.08 -44.82 20.31
C SER A 7 0.49 -45.88 19.36
N LEU A 8 1.32 -46.40 18.43
CA LEU A 8 1.03 -47.45 17.43
C LEU A 8 0.17 -46.93 16.24
N ILE A 9 0.12 -47.54 15.04
CA ILE A 9 0.59 -48.85 14.54
C ILE A 9 1.34 -48.58 13.19
N VAL A 10 2.31 -49.35 12.69
CA VAL A 10 2.15 -50.50 11.76
C VAL A 10 3.52 -51.15 11.47
N SER A 11 3.54 -52.48 11.49
CA SER A 11 4.50 -53.41 10.84
C SER A 11 3.73 -54.18 9.74
N PRO A 12 4.34 -54.84 8.71
CA PRO A 12 5.62 -55.57 8.79
C PRO A 12 6.47 -55.68 7.49
N LEU A 13 7.54 -56.50 7.56
CA LEU A 13 8.14 -57.39 6.52
C LEU A 13 8.19 -56.90 5.05
N VAL A 14 9.33 -56.90 4.35
CA VAL A 14 10.55 -57.76 4.41
C VAL A 14 11.82 -56.91 4.06
N SER A 15 13.06 -57.35 3.82
CA SER A 15 13.69 -58.65 3.42
C SER A 15 15.18 -58.76 3.86
N THR A 16 15.71 -59.99 3.78
CA THR A 16 17.12 -60.40 3.54
C THR A 16 18.34 -59.58 4.04
N SER A 17 19.10 -60.24 4.93
CA SER A 17 20.58 -60.27 5.00
C SER A 17 21.36 -58.96 5.12
N ALA A 18 21.66 -58.57 6.36
CA ALA A 18 22.80 -57.72 6.70
C ALA A 18 23.48 -58.24 7.99
N SER A 19 24.61 -58.93 7.84
CA SER A 19 25.46 -59.35 8.96
C SER A 19 26.92 -58.99 8.66
N SER A 20 27.67 -58.61 9.70
CA SER A 20 28.89 -57.78 9.67
C SER A 20 28.66 -56.29 9.36
N PHE A 21 29.64 -55.44 9.73
CA PHE A 21 29.64 -53.96 9.59
C PHE A 21 28.69 -53.10 10.47
N LEU A 22 28.53 -53.43 11.76
CA LEU A 22 28.23 -52.40 12.79
C LEU A 22 29.01 -52.68 14.08
N GLN A 23 30.16 -52.02 14.24
CA GLN A 23 30.92 -51.97 15.48
C GLN A 23 31.08 -50.51 15.91
N LYS A 24 30.17 -50.03 16.76
CA LYS A 24 30.27 -48.67 17.33
C LYS A 24 31.45 -48.59 18.30
N PRO A 25 32.27 -47.51 18.30
CA PRO A 25 33.22 -47.29 19.36
C PRO A 25 32.48 -47.04 20.67
N LYS A 26 32.95 -47.64 21.78
CA LYS A 26 32.65 -47.13 23.11
C LYS A 26 33.44 -45.83 23.31
N VAL A 27 32.73 -44.74 23.52
CA VAL A 27 33.29 -43.54 24.14
C VAL A 27 32.97 -43.67 25.63
N ASP A 28 33.99 -43.89 26.47
CA ASP A 28 33.82 -43.70 27.91
C ASP A 28 33.74 -42.20 28.17
N ILE A 29 32.55 -41.74 28.57
CA ILE A 29 32.31 -40.36 28.98
C ILE A 29 32.71 -40.26 30.44
N ASP A 30 33.82 -39.58 30.73
CA ASP A 30 34.18 -39.22 32.09
C ASP A 30 33.26 -38.09 32.57
N PHE A 31 32.18 -38.48 33.23
CA PHE A 31 31.23 -37.57 33.86
C PHE A 31 31.88 -36.74 34.98
N GLU A 32 32.95 -37.21 35.63
CA GLU A 32 33.54 -36.52 36.79
C GLU A 32 34.39 -35.32 36.35
N SER A 33 35.20 -35.46 35.29
CA SER A 33 35.86 -34.28 34.68
C SER A 33 34.87 -33.37 33.94
N SER A 34 33.87 -33.93 33.24
CA SER A 34 32.86 -33.15 32.52
C SER A 34 32.07 -32.22 33.46
N VAL A 35 31.59 -32.74 34.60
CA VAL A 35 30.87 -31.93 35.60
C VAL A 35 31.79 -30.91 36.27
N LYS A 36 33.06 -31.25 36.54
CA LYS A 36 34.04 -30.28 37.06
C LYS A 36 34.33 -29.14 36.09
N HIS A 37 34.37 -29.41 34.78
CA HIS A 37 34.57 -28.37 33.77
C HIS A 37 33.36 -27.41 33.71
N TRP A 38 32.14 -27.96 33.65
CA TRP A 38 30.91 -27.16 33.68
C TRP A 38 30.78 -26.29 34.94
N LEU A 39 31.15 -26.83 36.11
CA LEU A 39 31.17 -26.06 37.37
C LEU A 39 32.23 -24.94 37.37
N ALA A 40 33.39 -25.14 36.71
CA ALA A 40 34.40 -24.10 36.57
C ALA A 40 33.99 -23.00 35.57
N GLU A 41 33.27 -23.35 34.50
CA GLU A 41 32.67 -22.35 33.60
C GLU A 41 31.58 -21.53 34.33
N MET A 42 30.75 -22.20 35.15
CA MET A 42 29.71 -21.57 35.97
C MET A 42 30.23 -20.55 37.01
N GLU A 43 31.50 -20.62 37.41
CA GLU A 43 32.13 -19.58 38.27
C GLU A 43 32.24 -18.22 37.55
N THR A 44 32.28 -18.22 36.21
CA THR A 44 32.40 -17.01 35.38
C THR A 44 31.15 -16.67 34.56
N MET A 45 30.24 -17.63 34.35
CA MET A 45 28.95 -17.39 33.70
C MET A 45 27.95 -16.73 34.67
N TYR A 46 27.86 -15.41 34.61
CA TYR A 46 26.75 -14.63 35.15
C TYR A 46 26.02 -13.87 34.03
N GLU A 47 24.69 -13.80 34.10
CA GLU A 47 23.92 -12.92 33.23
C GLU A 47 24.02 -11.49 33.76
N ALA A 48 24.78 -10.64 33.08
CA ALA A 48 24.89 -9.23 33.42
C ALA A 48 23.59 -8.48 33.08
N GLU A 49 22.99 -7.80 34.06
CA GLU A 49 21.86 -6.88 33.80
C GLU A 49 22.29 -5.78 32.81
N VAL A 50 21.46 -5.53 31.79
CA VAL A 50 21.79 -4.60 30.68
C VAL A 50 21.58 -3.14 31.11
N MET A 51 22.45 -2.65 32.01
CA MET A 51 22.40 -1.30 32.58
C MET A 51 22.91 -0.21 31.63
N THR A 52 22.16 0.07 30.55
CA THR A 52 22.47 1.18 29.64
C THR A 52 21.98 2.52 30.22
N THR A 53 22.88 3.26 30.87
CA THR A 53 22.57 4.56 31.52
C THR A 53 22.70 5.78 30.58
N LEU A 54 22.54 5.58 29.26
CA LEU A 54 22.65 6.65 28.26
C LEU A 54 21.54 7.69 28.40
N GLN A 55 21.88 8.90 28.85
CA GLN A 55 20.96 10.03 28.91
C GLN A 55 20.80 10.69 27.53
N SER A 56 19.58 10.62 26.98
CA SER A 56 19.22 11.39 25.78
C SER A 56 18.64 12.76 26.17
N LYS A 57 19.09 13.83 25.52
CA LYS A 57 18.42 15.14 25.55
C LYS A 57 17.45 15.20 24.38
N SER A 58 16.17 15.41 24.66
CA SER A 58 15.15 15.49 23.62
C SER A 58 15.26 16.79 22.84
N LEU A 59 15.77 16.71 21.61
CA LEU A 59 15.77 17.84 20.68
C LEU A 59 14.35 18.32 20.37
N ALA A 60 13.31 17.48 20.49
CA ALA A 60 11.93 17.90 20.24
C ALA A 60 11.45 18.99 21.22
N THR A 61 11.88 18.93 22.49
CA THR A 61 11.53 19.95 23.51
C THR A 61 12.17 21.30 23.23
N ASP A 62 13.44 21.34 22.77
CA ASP A 62 14.12 22.59 22.40
C ASP A 62 13.68 23.09 21.01
N LEU A 63 13.48 22.18 20.05
CA LEU A 63 13.15 22.51 18.66
C LEU A 63 11.67 22.86 18.45
N THR A 64 10.80 22.62 19.46
CA THR A 64 9.48 23.29 19.56
C THR A 64 9.62 24.82 19.65
N ARG A 65 10.83 25.34 19.91
CA ARG A 65 11.15 26.77 20.03
C ARG A 65 11.91 27.35 18.83
N GLN A 66 12.36 26.55 17.85
CA GLN A 66 13.12 27.03 16.68
C GLN A 66 12.77 26.30 15.36
N VAL A 67 12.83 27.03 14.24
CA VAL A 67 12.00 26.74 13.06
C VAL A 67 12.73 25.89 12.01
N THR A 68 12.85 24.59 12.26
CA THR A 68 13.24 23.59 11.23
C THR A 68 12.19 22.49 11.04
N ASN A 69 11.35 22.24 12.05
CA ASN A 69 10.41 21.11 12.08
C ASN A 69 9.04 21.36 11.42
N MET A 70 8.81 22.49 10.71
CA MET A 70 7.46 22.88 10.26
C MET A 70 6.71 21.77 9.52
N ALA A 71 7.37 21.03 8.62
CA ALA A 71 6.74 19.92 7.90
C ALA A 71 6.40 18.71 8.80
N ASP A 72 7.29 18.32 9.72
CA ASP A 72 7.03 17.23 10.68
C ASP A 72 5.95 17.60 11.69
N THR A 73 6.00 18.82 12.25
CA THR A 73 5.01 19.35 13.18
C THR A 73 3.64 19.48 12.51
N THR A 74 3.58 19.94 11.26
CA THR A 74 2.34 19.97 10.47
C THR A 74 1.82 18.55 10.20
N SER A 75 2.67 17.60 9.77
CA SER A 75 2.28 16.20 9.56
C SER A 75 1.73 15.54 10.82
N TYR A 76 2.41 15.72 11.95
CA TYR A 76 1.95 15.27 13.26
C TYR A 76 0.61 15.89 13.64
N THR A 77 0.42 17.19 13.39
CA THR A 77 -0.83 17.90 13.67
C THR A 77 -1.98 17.37 12.81
N VAL A 78 -1.75 17.16 11.51
CA VAL A 78 -2.73 16.55 10.59
C VAL A 78 -3.10 15.14 11.06
N LYS A 79 -2.12 14.30 11.46
CA LYS A 79 -2.39 12.95 11.99
C LYS A 79 -3.19 13.00 13.29
N LYS A 80 -2.82 13.86 14.26
CA LYS A 80 -3.56 14.05 15.53
C LYS A 80 -5.00 14.50 15.26
N LEU A 81 -5.19 15.46 14.36
CA LEU A 81 -6.50 15.99 13.96
C LEU A 81 -7.36 14.89 13.36
N HIS A 82 -6.82 14.15 12.39
CA HIS A 82 -7.48 13.03 11.71
C HIS A 82 -7.86 11.89 12.67
N GLN A 83 -6.99 11.56 13.64
CA GLN A 83 -7.28 10.55 14.66
C GLN A 83 -8.40 11.00 15.61
N LYS A 84 -8.45 12.27 16.04
CA LYS A 84 -9.59 12.80 16.80
C LYS A 84 -10.89 12.80 15.98
N THR A 85 -10.84 13.17 14.70
CA THR A 85 -12.00 13.09 13.80
C THR A 85 -12.50 11.65 13.64
N LYS A 86 -11.61 10.64 13.54
CA LYS A 86 -11.98 9.21 13.52
C LYS A 86 -12.79 8.82 14.77
N ILE A 87 -12.39 9.26 15.96
CA ILE A 87 -13.11 9.00 17.22
C ILE A 87 -14.48 9.68 17.22
N ILE A 88 -14.56 10.97 16.88
CA ILE A 88 -15.84 11.72 16.84
C ILE A 88 -16.80 11.11 15.80
N SER A 89 -16.28 10.67 14.65
CA SER A 89 -17.06 9.98 13.60
C SER A 89 -17.62 8.63 14.06
N LEU A 90 -16.95 7.95 15.00
CA LEU A 90 -17.47 6.72 15.62
C LEU A 90 -18.64 7.03 16.57
N GLU A 91 -18.61 8.14 17.32
CA GLU A 91 -19.75 8.55 18.15
C GLU A 91 -20.96 8.96 17.32
N PHE A 92 -20.78 9.75 16.24
CA PHE A 92 -21.83 9.99 15.25
C PHE A 92 -22.41 8.65 14.72
N SER A 93 -21.54 7.72 14.33
CA SER A 93 -21.94 6.41 13.80
C SER A 93 -22.70 5.54 14.81
N LYS A 94 -22.31 5.57 16.09
CA LYS A 94 -23.03 4.90 17.19
C LYS A 94 -24.44 5.49 17.34
N LEU A 95 -24.55 6.81 17.36
CA LEU A 95 -25.80 7.54 17.60
C LEU A 95 -26.82 7.29 16.48
N CYS A 96 -26.40 7.43 15.21
CA CYS A 96 -27.25 7.14 14.05
C CYS A 96 -27.67 5.66 13.96
N LYS A 97 -26.83 4.73 14.44
CA LYS A 97 -27.22 3.30 14.56
C LYS A 97 -28.19 3.04 15.71
N HIS A 98 -28.02 3.70 16.86
CA HIS A 98 -28.86 3.47 18.03
C HIS A 98 -30.30 3.96 17.80
N ASN A 99 -30.47 5.15 17.21
CA ASN A 99 -31.78 5.70 16.85
C ASN A 99 -32.60 4.74 15.97
N LYS A 100 -31.95 4.02 15.04
CA LYS A 100 -32.60 3.10 14.08
C LYS A 100 -32.90 1.71 14.65
N ILE A 101 -32.35 1.36 15.81
CA ILE A 101 -32.40 -0.01 16.34
C ILE A 101 -33.26 -0.12 17.61
N LYS A 102 -33.15 0.83 18.57
CA LYS A 102 -34.02 0.87 19.77
C LYS A 102 -34.23 2.31 20.30
N PRO A 103 -35.46 2.87 20.22
CA PRO A 103 -35.76 4.11 20.92
C PRO A 103 -35.78 3.93 22.45
N GLY A 104 -35.44 5.00 23.19
CA GLY A 104 -35.98 5.22 24.53
C GLY A 104 -35.10 5.06 25.78
N LYS A 105 -33.81 4.68 25.74
CA LYS A 105 -32.99 4.57 26.99
C LYS A 105 -31.56 5.16 27.02
N HIS A 106 -30.85 5.31 25.90
CA HIS A 106 -29.43 5.73 25.92
C HIS A 106 -29.06 6.92 25.02
N VAL A 107 -30.03 7.54 24.33
CA VAL A 107 -29.77 8.64 23.38
C VAL A 107 -29.19 9.88 24.06
N GLY A 108 -29.73 10.30 25.21
CA GLY A 108 -29.24 11.47 25.96
C GLY A 108 -27.74 11.39 26.33
N PRO A 109 -27.29 10.31 27.02
CA PRO A 109 -25.86 10.12 27.31
C PRO A 109 -24.96 10.08 26.07
N LEU A 110 -25.39 9.44 24.97
CA LEU A 110 -24.63 9.41 23.71
C LEU A 110 -24.51 10.81 23.08
N VAL A 111 -25.59 11.58 23.07
CA VAL A 111 -25.60 12.99 22.65
C VAL A 111 -24.64 13.82 23.51
N GLN A 112 -24.65 13.66 24.83
CA GLN A 112 -23.75 14.40 25.72
C GLN A 112 -22.28 14.04 25.50
N SER A 113 -21.95 12.77 25.25
CA SER A 113 -20.59 12.35 24.90
C SER A 113 -20.13 12.96 23.56
N LEU A 114 -20.99 12.90 22.54
CA LEU A 114 -20.72 13.49 21.22
C LEU A 114 -20.47 15.00 21.31
N ILE A 115 -21.35 15.75 22.00
CA ILE A 115 -21.18 17.19 22.21
C ILE A 115 -19.89 17.49 22.98
N GLY A 116 -19.56 16.68 23.99
CA GLY A 116 -18.31 16.79 24.75
C GLY A 116 -17.08 16.75 23.85
N HIS A 117 -16.92 15.69 23.04
CA HIS A 117 -15.79 15.53 22.14
C HIS A 117 -15.73 16.59 21.03
N VAL A 118 -16.87 17.01 20.47
CA VAL A 118 -16.93 18.07 19.47
C VAL A 118 -16.52 19.43 20.06
N THR A 119 -17.00 19.76 21.27
CA THR A 119 -16.65 21.03 21.94
C THR A 119 -15.17 21.05 22.36
N GLU A 120 -14.66 19.94 22.89
CA GLU A 120 -13.23 19.75 23.22
C GLU A 120 -12.33 19.94 21.99
N PHE A 121 -12.70 19.33 20.85
CA PHE A 121 -11.98 19.46 19.58
C PHE A 121 -11.92 20.91 19.09
N ILE A 122 -13.07 21.60 19.05
CA ILE A 122 -13.14 23.00 18.61
C ILE A 122 -12.31 23.90 19.53
N TYR A 123 -12.35 23.67 20.84
CA TYR A 123 -11.62 24.47 21.81
C TYR A 123 -10.09 24.30 21.70
N GLU A 124 -9.57 23.06 21.65
CA GLU A 124 -8.12 22.80 21.43
C GLU A 124 -7.60 23.50 20.17
N TYR A 125 -8.37 23.41 19.07
CA TYR A 125 -7.94 23.96 17.79
C TYR A 125 -8.03 25.49 17.74
N THR A 126 -9.07 26.07 18.33
CA THR A 126 -9.23 27.54 18.42
C THR A 126 -8.08 28.17 19.24
N GLN A 127 -7.63 27.52 20.32
CA GLN A 127 -6.48 27.96 21.09
C GLN A 127 -5.17 27.91 20.29
N THR A 128 -4.89 26.80 19.60
CA THR A 128 -3.64 26.64 18.82
C THR A 128 -3.59 27.57 17.61
N SER A 129 -4.70 27.76 16.90
CA SER A 129 -4.85 28.76 15.83
C SER A 129 -4.57 30.19 16.33
N SER A 130 -5.02 30.52 17.54
CA SER A 130 -4.79 31.83 18.17
C SER A 130 -3.31 32.06 18.56
N GLN A 131 -2.62 31.01 19.03
CA GLN A 131 -1.21 31.08 19.37
C GLN A 131 -0.31 31.27 18.14
N ASN A 132 -0.54 30.51 17.07
CA ASN A 132 0.26 30.59 15.84
C ASN A 132 0.20 31.98 15.18
N LYS A 133 -0.99 32.60 15.11
CA LYS A 133 -1.16 33.97 14.59
C LYS A 133 -0.31 35.02 15.33
N SER A 134 -0.05 34.82 16.62
CA SER A 134 0.82 35.71 17.42
C SER A 134 2.31 35.45 17.24
N ALA A 135 2.69 34.30 16.65
CA ALA A 135 4.08 33.94 16.35
C ALA A 135 4.52 34.44 14.96
N ASP A 136 3.65 34.35 13.94
CA ASP A 136 3.93 34.86 12.60
C ASP A 136 4.17 36.38 12.61
N GLN A 137 3.28 37.15 13.24
CA GLN A 137 3.43 38.61 13.39
C GLN A 137 4.77 39.02 14.03
N ARG A 138 5.22 38.28 15.06
CA ARG A 138 6.52 38.49 15.72
C ARG A 138 7.73 38.03 14.91
N THR A 139 7.50 37.32 13.81
CA THR A 139 8.55 36.84 12.89
C THR A 139 8.71 37.83 11.74
N GLU A 140 7.61 38.37 11.20
CA GLU A 140 7.62 39.46 10.22
C GLU A 140 8.25 40.74 10.79
N GLU A 141 7.85 41.17 12.00
CA GLU A 141 8.46 42.32 12.71
C GLU A 141 9.98 42.17 12.96
N LYS A 142 10.52 40.94 12.93
CA LYS A 142 11.95 40.68 13.10
C LYS A 142 12.73 40.68 11.79
N CYS A 143 12.15 40.20 10.70
CA CYS A 143 12.78 40.31 9.38
C CYS A 143 12.96 41.78 8.95
N GLN A 144 12.08 42.69 9.38
CA GLN A 144 12.16 44.13 9.09
C GLN A 144 13.12 44.92 10.00
N ARG A 145 13.98 44.27 10.79
CA ARG A 145 14.89 44.94 11.75
C ARG A 145 16.36 44.54 11.66
N GLN A 146 16.80 43.98 10.52
CA GLN A 146 18.20 43.64 10.27
C GLN A 146 18.68 44.05 8.87
N GLU A 147 18.63 45.36 8.59
CA GLU A 147 19.57 45.96 7.64
C GLU A 147 20.94 46.12 8.35
N PRO A 148 22.06 45.67 7.75
CA PRO A 148 23.39 45.87 8.32
C PRO A 148 23.89 47.29 8.07
N THR A 149 24.50 47.92 9.07
CA THR A 149 25.16 49.22 8.93
C THR A 149 26.44 49.10 8.08
N GLU A 150 26.58 49.97 7.07
CA GLU A 150 27.74 50.04 6.18
C GLU A 150 28.97 50.64 6.87
N GLU A 151 30.18 50.23 6.46
CA GLU A 151 31.45 50.90 6.80
C GLU A 151 31.87 51.88 5.69
N GLU A 152 32.47 53.02 6.06
CA GLU A 152 32.84 54.10 5.12
C GLU A 152 33.95 53.70 4.11
N VAL A 153 33.69 53.93 2.82
CA VAL A 153 34.75 54.18 1.81
C VAL A 153 34.35 55.42 0.98
N LYS A 154 35.31 56.32 0.71
CA LYS A 154 35.03 57.69 0.26
C LYS A 154 35.31 57.98 -1.22
N THR A 155 34.34 58.66 -1.85
CA THR A 155 34.46 59.67 -2.94
C THR A 155 34.95 59.24 -4.35
N PRO A 156 34.68 60.02 -5.44
CA PRO A 156 33.78 61.20 -5.58
C PRO A 156 32.79 61.20 -6.79
N GLU A 157 31.80 62.09 -6.70
CA GLU A 157 31.17 62.93 -7.78
C GLU A 157 30.62 62.34 -9.10
N ALA A 158 29.29 62.49 -9.29
CA ALA A 158 28.66 63.02 -10.51
C ALA A 158 27.20 63.48 -10.22
N ASN A 159 26.69 64.51 -10.93
CA ASN A 159 25.39 65.16 -10.64
C ASN A 159 24.24 64.71 -11.56
N HIS A 160 23.00 64.61 -11.04
CA HIS A 160 21.82 65.39 -11.53
C HIS A 160 20.62 65.36 -10.57
N GLU A 161 19.59 66.16 -10.85
CA GLU A 161 18.61 66.66 -9.86
C GLU A 161 17.15 66.20 -10.05
N MET A 162 16.36 66.33 -8.96
CA MET A 162 14.87 66.36 -8.90
C MET A 162 14.12 65.06 -9.30
N ILE A 163 12.84 64.84 -8.93
CA ILE A 163 11.79 65.68 -8.32
C ILE A 163 11.24 65.02 -7.04
N THR A 164 10.85 65.81 -6.03
CA THR A 164 10.08 65.36 -4.85
C THR A 164 8.58 65.58 -5.02
N ASP A 165 7.74 64.60 -4.67
CA ASP A 165 6.34 64.83 -4.27
C ASP A 165 5.98 63.92 -3.08
N PHE A 166 5.31 64.49 -2.07
CA PHE A 166 5.06 63.89 -0.76
C PHE A 166 3.54 63.84 -0.49
N ARG A 167 2.83 62.97 -1.22
CA ARG A 167 1.38 62.83 -1.07
C ARG A 167 1.01 61.98 0.14
N LYS A 168 0.67 62.64 1.26
CA LYS A 168 0.09 62.00 2.44
C LYS A 168 -1.27 61.35 2.10
N PRO A 169 -1.61 60.18 2.64
CA PRO A 169 -2.99 59.69 2.67
C PRO A 169 -3.86 60.60 3.56
N GLU A 170 -5.10 60.86 3.14
CA GLU A 170 -6.12 61.50 3.97
C GLU A 170 -6.82 60.46 4.87
N PRO A 171 -7.39 60.86 6.03
CA PRO A 171 -7.98 59.90 6.97
C PRO A 171 -9.31 59.33 6.47
N GLU A 172 -9.43 58.00 6.46
CA GLU A 172 -10.66 57.29 6.09
C GLU A 172 -11.84 57.67 6.99
N THR A 173 -12.98 57.97 6.38
CA THR A 173 -14.19 58.41 7.09
C THR A 173 -14.88 57.26 7.84
N VAL A 174 -15.45 57.58 9.00
CA VAL A 174 -15.88 56.62 10.04
C VAL A 174 -17.06 55.70 9.64
N GLU A 175 -17.67 55.93 8.48
CA GLU A 175 -18.98 55.36 8.14
C GLU A 175 -18.94 53.94 7.56
N MET A 176 -17.81 53.47 7.01
CA MET A 176 -17.66 52.07 6.53
C MET A 176 -17.63 51.00 7.65
N LYS A 177 -17.79 51.38 8.93
CA LYS A 177 -17.72 50.46 10.08
C LYS A 177 -19.08 49.91 10.57
N LYS A 178 -20.17 50.07 9.82
CA LYS A 178 -21.52 49.65 10.26
C LYS A 178 -22.23 48.55 9.46
N GLU A 179 -21.69 48.10 8.33
CA GLU A 179 -22.22 46.93 7.57
C GLU A 179 -21.26 45.74 7.57
N MET A 180 -20.62 45.48 8.72
CA MET A 180 -20.19 44.13 9.05
C MET A 180 -21.28 43.46 9.90
N GLU A 181 -22.24 42.81 9.24
CA GLU A 181 -22.88 41.67 9.89
C GLU A 181 -21.75 40.71 10.31
N LYS A 182 -21.72 40.33 11.60
CA LYS A 182 -20.76 39.33 12.08
C LYS A 182 -21.13 37.98 11.46
N LYS A 183 -20.59 37.69 10.27
CA LYS A 183 -20.63 36.37 9.68
C LYS A 183 -19.99 35.40 10.67
N LYS A 184 -20.83 34.51 11.21
CA LYS A 184 -20.47 33.55 12.24
C LYS A 184 -19.34 32.66 11.75
N THR A 185 -18.39 32.35 12.62
CA THR A 185 -17.33 31.39 12.28
C THR A 185 -17.93 29.98 12.20
N LYS A 186 -17.36 29.09 11.37
CA LYS A 186 -17.88 27.72 11.26
C LYS A 186 -17.80 26.99 12.60
N GLU A 187 -16.79 27.31 13.40
CA GLU A 187 -16.59 26.88 14.77
C GLU A 187 -17.75 27.32 15.69
N GLU A 188 -18.19 28.59 15.64
CA GLU A 188 -19.36 29.07 16.37
C GLU A 188 -20.68 28.44 15.88
N GLU A 189 -20.81 28.12 14.58
CA GLU A 189 -21.98 27.41 14.03
C GLU A 189 -22.07 25.95 14.49
N VAL A 190 -20.92 25.27 14.66
CA VAL A 190 -20.81 23.93 15.26
C VAL A 190 -21.22 23.98 16.73
N LEU A 191 -20.66 24.93 17.50
CA LEU A 191 -20.97 25.09 18.93
C LEU A 191 -22.46 25.42 19.17
N GLU A 192 -23.08 26.18 18.27
CA GLU A 192 -24.53 26.41 18.31
C GLU A 192 -25.36 25.14 18.07
N SER A 193 -25.01 24.31 17.08
CA SER A 193 -25.73 23.03 16.88
C SER A 193 -25.49 22.04 18.03
N CYS A 194 -24.32 22.07 18.68
CA CYS A 194 -24.09 21.38 19.94
C CYS A 194 -25.05 21.85 21.05
N GLU A 195 -25.31 23.15 21.17
CA GLU A 195 -26.21 23.73 22.17
C GLU A 195 -27.70 23.48 21.83
N ASN A 196 -28.10 23.53 20.56
CA ASN A 196 -29.43 23.10 20.12
C ASN A 196 -29.70 21.64 20.48
N LEU A 197 -28.74 20.76 20.19
CA LEU A 197 -28.83 19.33 20.48
C LEU A 197 -28.81 19.05 22.01
N ARG A 198 -28.09 19.87 22.80
CA ARG A 198 -28.18 19.86 24.27
C ARG A 198 -29.58 20.20 24.76
N ARG A 199 -30.24 21.21 24.19
CA ARG A 199 -31.61 21.63 24.56
C ARG A 199 -32.65 20.56 24.21
N LEU A 200 -32.59 20.01 22.99
CA LEU A 200 -33.47 18.92 22.52
C LEU A 200 -33.39 17.66 23.38
N THR A 201 -32.23 17.40 24.02
CA THR A 201 -32.05 16.27 24.94
C THR A 201 -32.26 16.59 26.42
N ALA A 202 -32.39 17.88 26.79
CA ALA A 202 -32.73 18.31 28.14
C ALA A 202 -34.26 18.41 28.35
N SER A 203 -35.04 18.67 27.30
CA SER A 203 -36.50 18.52 27.34
C SER A 203 -36.87 17.04 27.52
N GLY A 204 -37.53 16.70 28.63
CA GLY A 204 -37.84 15.31 29.04
C GLY A 204 -38.77 14.51 28.13
N GLN A 205 -39.14 15.03 26.96
CA GLN A 205 -39.93 14.37 25.93
C GLN A 205 -39.11 14.39 24.63
N LEU A 206 -38.36 13.31 24.39
CA LEU A 206 -37.38 13.20 23.30
C LEU A 206 -38.06 13.04 21.93
N ASP A 207 -37.92 14.07 21.09
CA ASP A 207 -38.27 14.02 19.68
C ASP A 207 -37.11 13.39 18.89
N HIS A 208 -37.26 12.11 18.53
CA HIS A 208 -36.21 11.34 17.87
C HIS A 208 -35.89 11.83 16.45
N GLU A 209 -36.87 12.36 15.72
CA GLU A 209 -36.67 12.87 14.35
C GLU A 209 -35.90 14.20 14.37
N LYS A 210 -36.26 15.12 15.27
CA LYS A 210 -35.49 16.36 15.47
C LYS A 210 -34.07 16.08 15.96
N VAL A 211 -33.86 15.07 16.80
CA VAL A 211 -32.52 14.65 17.24
C VAL A 211 -31.71 14.05 16.08
N GLU A 212 -32.26 13.18 15.24
CA GLU A 212 -31.53 12.66 14.06
C GLU A 212 -31.22 13.78 13.04
N SER A 213 -32.13 14.73 12.87
CA SER A 213 -31.92 15.93 12.04
C SER A 213 -30.78 16.82 12.55
N GLU A 214 -30.81 17.25 13.83
CA GLU A 214 -29.78 18.15 14.36
C GLU A 214 -28.42 17.45 14.50
N VAL A 215 -28.39 16.13 14.77
CA VAL A 215 -27.14 15.33 14.71
C VAL A 215 -26.57 15.30 13.29
N SER A 216 -27.42 15.22 12.26
CA SER A 216 -26.98 15.25 10.86
C SER A 216 -26.43 16.63 10.46
N VAL A 217 -27.11 17.71 10.87
CA VAL A 217 -26.65 19.11 10.67
C VAL A 217 -25.33 19.36 11.40
N LEU A 218 -25.21 18.94 12.66
CA LEU A 218 -23.96 19.03 13.43
C LEU A 218 -22.83 18.23 12.77
N GLY A 219 -23.13 17.03 12.25
CA GLY A 219 -22.17 16.19 11.53
C GLY A 219 -21.68 16.78 10.22
N GLN A 220 -22.54 17.51 9.49
CA GLN A 220 -22.13 18.28 8.31
C GLN A 220 -21.24 19.46 8.71
N LYS A 221 -21.72 20.35 9.60
CA LYS A 221 -20.96 21.53 10.05
C LYS A 221 -19.58 21.15 10.62
N PHE A 222 -19.52 20.09 11.43
CA PHE A 222 -18.27 19.60 12.00
C PHE A 222 -17.30 19.10 10.92
N ARG A 223 -17.79 18.35 9.92
CA ARG A 223 -16.98 17.94 8.75
C ARG A 223 -16.45 19.16 7.99
N GLU A 224 -17.30 20.15 7.73
CA GLU A 224 -16.92 21.38 7.03
C GLU A 224 -15.87 22.22 7.76
N VAL A 225 -15.81 22.14 9.10
CA VAL A 225 -14.66 22.64 9.87
C VAL A 225 -13.45 21.75 9.59
N VAL A 226 -13.52 20.46 9.95
CA VAL A 226 -12.39 19.50 9.85
C VAL A 226 -11.72 19.51 8.48
N ASP A 227 -12.48 19.49 7.40
CA ASP A 227 -11.96 19.46 6.03
C ASP A 227 -11.14 20.73 5.74
N GLY A 228 -11.64 21.91 6.12
CA GLY A 228 -10.91 23.18 6.01
C GLY A 228 -9.66 23.25 6.90
N LEU A 229 -9.69 22.61 8.07
CA LEU A 229 -8.52 22.52 8.97
C LEU A 229 -7.44 21.57 8.42
N LEU A 230 -7.84 20.50 7.75
CA LEU A 230 -6.95 19.57 7.03
C LEU A 230 -6.37 20.22 5.78
N GLU A 231 -7.20 20.84 4.94
CA GLU A 231 -6.81 21.57 3.74
C GLU A 231 -5.83 22.70 4.08
N SER A 232 -6.09 23.50 5.13
CA SER A 232 -5.18 24.57 5.56
C SER A 232 -3.80 24.08 6.00
N HIS A 233 -3.71 22.93 6.67
CA HIS A 233 -2.42 22.35 7.09
C HIS A 233 -1.69 21.67 5.93
N ILE A 234 -2.42 20.95 5.08
CA ILE A 234 -1.83 20.24 3.94
C ILE A 234 -1.36 21.23 2.88
N GLN A 235 -2.08 22.34 2.64
CA GLN A 235 -1.59 23.42 1.77
C GLN A 235 -0.28 24.04 2.28
N ALA A 236 -0.05 24.09 3.60
CA ALA A 236 1.22 24.55 4.15
C ALA A 236 2.38 23.57 3.85
N LEU A 237 2.10 22.26 3.69
CA LEU A 237 3.09 21.30 3.16
C LEU A 237 3.31 21.52 1.66
N ILE A 238 2.25 21.72 0.87
CA ILE A 238 2.38 21.92 -0.59
C ILE A 238 3.19 23.18 -0.92
N ARG A 239 3.03 24.28 -0.16
CA ARG A 239 3.87 25.48 -0.30
C ARG A 239 5.37 25.22 -0.05
N VAL A 240 5.72 24.23 0.77
CA VAL A 240 7.14 23.82 0.98
C VAL A 240 7.66 22.93 -0.15
N LEU A 241 6.76 22.29 -0.92
CA LEU A 241 7.10 21.62 -2.18
C LEU A 241 7.32 22.63 -3.32
N GLU A 242 6.49 23.68 -3.37
CA GLU A 242 6.51 24.74 -4.39
C GLU A 242 7.67 25.73 -4.18
N GLU A 243 7.93 26.16 -2.93
CA GLU A 243 8.99 27.11 -2.56
C GLU A 243 9.96 26.52 -1.50
N PRO A 244 10.74 25.49 -1.85
CA PRO A 244 11.63 24.81 -0.91
C PRO A 244 12.85 25.64 -0.52
N ARG A 245 12.89 26.13 0.72
CA ARG A 245 14.04 26.88 1.29
C ARG A 245 15.34 26.07 1.33
N THR A 246 15.26 24.74 1.49
CA THR A 246 16.41 23.81 1.52
C THR A 246 16.01 22.43 1.01
N GLU A 247 16.97 21.61 0.54
CA GLU A 247 16.70 20.20 0.21
C GLU A 247 16.16 19.42 1.42
N LEU A 248 16.65 19.73 2.64
CA LEU A 248 16.18 19.08 3.86
C LEU A 248 14.69 19.34 4.10
N THR A 249 14.26 20.62 4.05
CA THR A 249 12.84 20.97 4.24
C THR A 249 11.94 20.35 3.17
N LEU A 250 12.40 20.30 1.91
CA LEU A 250 11.70 19.60 0.83
C LEU A 250 11.56 18.10 1.11
N ARG A 251 12.64 17.42 1.51
CA ARG A 251 12.62 15.98 1.82
C ARG A 251 11.77 15.64 3.05
N THR A 252 11.76 16.51 4.07
CA THR A 252 10.84 16.38 5.20
C THR A 252 9.38 16.53 4.76
N ALA A 253 9.06 17.49 3.89
CA ALA A 253 7.71 17.66 3.37
C ALA A 253 7.26 16.46 2.48
N LEU A 254 8.15 15.91 1.65
CA LEU A 254 7.88 14.69 0.88
C LEU A 254 7.67 13.46 1.77
N SER A 255 8.48 13.32 2.84
CA SER A 255 8.30 12.28 3.87
C SER A 255 6.97 12.42 4.60
N ALA A 256 6.59 13.65 4.98
CA ALA A 256 5.30 13.97 5.57
C ALA A 256 4.14 13.55 4.66
N LEU A 257 4.12 13.99 3.39
CA LEU A 257 3.07 13.63 2.43
C LEU A 257 2.99 12.11 2.21
N THR A 258 4.12 11.42 2.11
CA THR A 258 4.18 9.94 2.05
C THR A 258 3.49 9.32 3.28
N SER A 259 3.78 9.84 4.48
CA SER A 259 3.22 9.36 5.73
C SER A 259 1.73 9.68 5.89
N LEU A 260 1.22 10.72 5.22
CA LEU A 260 -0.22 11.05 5.17
C LEU A 260 -0.99 10.13 4.22
N GLY A 261 -0.45 9.85 3.02
CA GLY A 261 -1.05 8.90 2.07
C GLY A 261 -1.20 7.49 2.66
N LEU A 262 -0.20 7.03 3.42
CA LEU A 262 -0.23 5.75 4.14
C LEU A 262 -1.17 5.71 5.36
N GLU A 263 -1.59 6.87 5.91
CA GLU A 263 -2.46 6.96 7.09
C GLU A 263 -3.95 6.82 6.75
N SER A 264 -4.37 7.38 5.60
CA SER A 264 -5.65 7.05 4.96
C SER A 264 -5.80 7.65 3.56
N ASN A 265 -6.62 6.98 2.75
CA ASN A 265 -7.10 7.46 1.45
C ASN A 265 -7.71 8.88 1.50
N GLN A 266 -8.39 9.24 2.60
CA GLN A 266 -8.99 10.57 2.78
C GLN A 266 -7.93 11.67 2.90
N LEU A 267 -6.79 11.39 3.52
CA LEU A 267 -5.67 12.34 3.56
C LEU A 267 -4.99 12.46 2.19
N GLY A 268 -4.86 11.35 1.44
CA GLY A 268 -4.44 11.38 0.04
C GLY A 268 -5.35 12.25 -0.84
N LEU A 269 -6.68 12.15 -0.67
CA LEU A 269 -7.65 13.00 -1.36
C LEU A 269 -7.46 14.49 -1.04
N VAL A 270 -7.22 14.86 0.22
CA VAL A 270 -6.94 16.26 0.60
C VAL A 270 -5.60 16.75 0.02
N VAL A 271 -4.54 15.92 0.03
CA VAL A 271 -3.27 16.25 -0.65
C VAL A 271 -3.48 16.53 -2.14
N SER A 272 -4.35 15.76 -2.80
CA SER A 272 -4.71 15.99 -4.19
C SER A 272 -5.50 17.28 -4.41
N LYS A 273 -6.50 17.57 -3.55
CA LYS A 273 -7.28 18.83 -3.59
C LYS A 273 -6.39 20.07 -3.44
N CYS A 274 -5.38 20.01 -2.56
CA CYS A 274 -4.41 21.09 -2.35
C CYS A 274 -3.39 21.27 -3.50
N GLY A 275 -3.59 20.63 -4.65
CA GLY A 275 -2.70 20.69 -5.81
C GLY A 275 -1.47 19.77 -5.72
N GLY A 276 -1.33 18.98 -4.67
CA GLY A 276 -0.12 18.23 -4.35
C GLY A 276 0.33 17.25 -5.43
N ILE A 277 -0.59 16.68 -6.22
CA ILE A 277 -0.27 15.84 -7.39
C ILE A 277 0.60 16.61 -8.41
N ARG A 278 0.25 17.86 -8.72
CA ARG A 278 0.99 18.69 -9.69
C ARG A 278 2.36 19.10 -9.14
N ALA A 279 2.42 19.50 -7.86
CA ALA A 279 3.68 19.84 -7.19
C ALA A 279 4.64 18.64 -7.14
N LEU A 280 4.13 17.44 -6.82
CA LEU A 280 4.93 16.20 -6.83
C LEU A 280 5.45 15.86 -8.24
N LEU A 281 4.62 15.98 -9.28
CA LEU A 281 5.04 15.75 -10.67
C LEU A 281 6.12 16.75 -11.14
N ALA A 282 6.00 18.04 -10.79
CA ALA A 282 7.03 19.03 -11.07
C ALA A 282 8.38 18.66 -10.41
N ILE A 283 8.35 18.24 -9.14
CA ILE A 283 9.55 17.79 -8.41
C ILE A 283 10.19 16.55 -9.08
N CYS A 284 9.39 15.61 -9.60
CA CYS A 284 9.89 14.45 -10.35
C CYS A 284 10.61 14.83 -11.65
N LEU A 285 10.27 15.96 -12.28
CA LEU A 285 10.92 16.48 -13.47
C LEU A 285 12.16 17.32 -13.15
N GLU A 286 12.03 18.27 -12.21
CA GLU A 286 12.95 19.41 -12.06
C GLU A 286 14.02 19.22 -10.96
N ALA A 287 13.76 18.39 -9.94
CA ALA A 287 14.65 18.33 -8.78
C ALA A 287 16.01 17.68 -9.13
N ARG A 288 17.11 18.43 -8.95
CA ARG A 288 18.47 17.99 -9.26
C ARG A 288 18.90 16.72 -8.51
N ALA A 289 18.55 16.62 -7.23
CA ALA A 289 18.93 15.51 -6.36
C ALA A 289 18.06 14.27 -6.59
N THR A 290 18.65 13.15 -7.00
CA THR A 290 17.96 11.87 -7.23
C THR A 290 17.18 11.39 -6.01
N ALA A 291 17.69 11.61 -4.79
CA ALA A 291 17.00 11.27 -3.55
C ALA A 291 15.67 12.04 -3.37
N VAL A 292 15.57 13.26 -3.88
CA VAL A 292 14.33 14.06 -3.86
C VAL A 292 13.31 13.49 -4.85
N ARG A 293 13.73 13.18 -6.10
CA ARG A 293 12.85 12.58 -7.11
C ARG A 293 12.31 11.21 -6.67
N VAL A 294 13.16 10.37 -6.10
CA VAL A 294 12.79 9.11 -5.43
C VAL A 294 11.72 9.35 -4.34
N SER A 295 11.91 10.33 -3.45
CA SER A 295 10.91 10.68 -2.43
C SER A 295 9.60 11.24 -3.02
N ALA A 296 9.65 11.96 -4.13
CA ALA A 296 8.48 12.51 -4.79
C ALA A 296 7.65 11.44 -5.52
N HIS A 297 8.28 10.51 -6.24
CA HIS A 297 7.59 9.35 -6.81
C HIS A 297 6.93 8.49 -5.73
N ARG A 298 7.61 8.26 -4.60
CA ARG A 298 7.05 7.51 -3.46
C ARG A 298 5.82 8.18 -2.87
N ALA A 299 5.90 9.49 -2.60
CA ALA A 299 4.77 10.27 -2.12
C ALA A 299 3.60 10.21 -3.12
N LEU A 300 3.89 10.38 -4.42
CA LEU A 300 2.90 10.34 -5.50
C LEU A 300 2.19 8.98 -5.57
N ALA A 301 2.92 7.86 -5.45
CA ALA A 301 2.32 6.53 -5.35
C ALA A 301 1.36 6.44 -4.14
N THR A 302 1.79 6.84 -2.94
CA THR A 302 0.93 6.74 -1.73
C THR A 302 -0.30 7.66 -1.74
N VAL A 303 -0.26 8.74 -2.52
CA VAL A 303 -1.40 9.67 -2.71
C VAL A 303 -2.36 9.19 -3.81
N CYS A 304 -1.87 8.47 -4.83
CA CYS A 304 -2.67 7.86 -5.90
C CYS A 304 -3.44 6.58 -5.46
N CYS A 305 -4.04 6.60 -4.28
CA CYS A 305 -4.70 5.46 -3.62
C CYS A 305 -6.22 5.37 -3.81
N VAL A 306 -6.85 6.33 -4.50
CA VAL A 306 -8.28 6.31 -4.90
C VAL A 306 -8.46 6.81 -6.33
N ALA A 307 -9.55 6.42 -7.00
CA ALA A 307 -9.83 6.83 -8.37
C ALA A 307 -9.80 8.36 -8.56
N GLU A 308 -10.29 9.13 -7.58
CA GLU A 308 -10.32 10.61 -7.61
C GLU A 308 -8.92 11.23 -7.71
N THR A 309 -7.93 10.71 -6.97
CA THR A 309 -6.55 11.21 -7.03
C THR A 309 -5.82 10.72 -8.28
N ILE A 310 -6.20 9.55 -8.80
CA ILE A 310 -5.75 9.06 -10.12
C ILE A 310 -6.28 9.97 -11.24
N ARG A 311 -7.54 10.47 -11.19
CA ARG A 311 -8.05 11.44 -12.17
C ARG A 311 -7.29 12.77 -12.13
N GLN A 312 -6.85 13.21 -10.96
CA GLN A 312 -5.97 14.39 -10.85
C GLN A 312 -4.56 14.14 -11.40
N PHE A 313 -4.04 12.91 -11.28
CA PHE A 313 -2.77 12.50 -11.90
C PHE A 313 -2.85 12.46 -13.43
N GLU A 314 -3.97 11.97 -13.99
CA GLU A 314 -4.26 11.99 -15.43
C GLU A 314 -4.33 13.43 -15.96
N GLN A 315 -5.14 14.28 -15.32
CA GLN A 315 -5.30 15.70 -15.68
C GLN A 315 -4.01 16.53 -15.52
N ALA A 316 -3.02 16.01 -14.80
CA ALA A 316 -1.69 16.61 -14.67
C ALA A 316 -0.66 16.07 -15.67
N GLY A 317 -1.05 15.21 -16.63
CA GLY A 317 -0.14 14.58 -17.59
C GLY A 317 0.74 13.48 -16.99
N GLY A 318 0.39 12.97 -15.80
CA GLY A 318 1.26 12.08 -15.02
C GLY A 318 1.66 10.80 -15.74
N VAL A 319 0.80 10.25 -16.60
CA VAL A 319 1.10 9.01 -17.36
C VAL A 319 2.25 9.24 -18.37
N GLU A 320 2.26 10.39 -19.04
CA GLU A 320 3.31 10.82 -19.98
C GLU A 320 4.63 11.03 -19.22
N ILE A 321 4.58 11.84 -18.15
CA ILE A 321 5.73 12.14 -17.29
C ILE A 321 6.40 10.87 -16.75
N ILE A 322 5.61 9.91 -16.25
CA ILE A 322 6.16 8.65 -15.73
C ILE A 322 6.61 7.71 -16.86
N SER A 323 5.95 7.71 -18.03
CA SER A 323 6.44 7.00 -19.23
C SER A 323 7.85 7.43 -19.61
N ASP A 324 8.09 8.74 -19.66
CA ASP A 324 9.36 9.30 -20.12
C ASP A 324 10.48 9.13 -19.08
N ILE A 325 10.16 9.28 -17.78
CA ILE A 325 11.10 8.96 -16.69
C ILE A 325 11.46 7.46 -16.69
N LEU A 326 10.52 6.57 -17.03
CA LEU A 326 10.80 5.14 -17.21
C LEU A 326 11.57 4.83 -18.51
N ALA A 327 11.47 5.66 -19.54
CA ALA A 327 12.22 5.50 -20.80
C ALA A 327 13.70 5.92 -20.67
N ASP A 328 13.99 6.95 -19.86
CA ASP A 328 15.35 7.47 -19.67
C ASP A 328 16.29 6.44 -19.00
N GLU A 329 17.19 5.87 -19.81
CA GLU A 329 18.22 4.89 -19.41
C GLU A 329 19.25 5.43 -18.41
N ASN A 330 19.35 6.75 -18.26
CA ASN A 330 20.31 7.44 -17.39
C ASN A 330 19.80 7.60 -15.94
N ARG A 331 18.50 7.36 -15.68
CA ARG A 331 17.93 7.40 -14.33
C ARG A 331 18.41 6.22 -13.48
N SER A 332 18.44 6.43 -12.17
CA SER A 332 18.94 5.42 -11.21
C SER A 332 17.98 4.25 -11.04
N GLU A 333 18.49 3.09 -10.58
CA GLU A 333 17.64 1.91 -10.25
C GLU A 333 16.53 2.29 -9.26
N ALA A 334 16.85 3.04 -8.20
CA ALA A 334 15.87 3.49 -7.21
C ALA A 334 14.79 4.41 -7.79
N GLU A 335 15.16 5.33 -8.68
CA GLU A 335 14.23 6.26 -9.33
C GLU A 335 13.29 5.54 -10.30
N LEU A 336 13.83 4.65 -11.13
CA LEU A 336 13.05 3.78 -12.02
C LEU A 336 12.15 2.81 -11.23
N SER A 337 12.59 2.37 -10.03
CA SER A 337 11.82 1.51 -9.13
C SER A 337 10.59 2.23 -8.57
N GLU A 338 10.74 3.46 -8.07
CA GLU A 338 9.61 4.27 -7.56
C GLU A 338 8.69 4.74 -8.71
N ALA A 339 9.23 5.11 -9.87
CA ALA A 339 8.43 5.41 -11.05
C ALA A 339 7.59 4.19 -11.50
N SER A 340 8.15 2.98 -11.37
CA SER A 340 7.40 1.73 -11.60
C SER A 340 6.31 1.50 -10.53
N ALA A 341 6.56 1.90 -9.28
CA ALA A 341 5.56 1.86 -8.21
C ALA A 341 4.36 2.78 -8.51
N VAL A 342 4.59 3.98 -9.06
CA VAL A 342 3.51 4.88 -9.49
C VAL A 342 2.64 4.22 -10.56
N ILE A 343 3.22 3.60 -11.60
CA ILE A 343 2.44 2.87 -12.62
C ILE A 343 1.68 1.70 -12.00
N ALA A 344 2.33 0.88 -11.16
CA ALA A 344 1.68 -0.25 -10.48
C ALA A 344 0.48 0.19 -9.64
N GLN A 345 0.58 1.35 -8.98
CA GLN A 345 -0.44 1.89 -8.08
C GLN A 345 -1.62 2.55 -8.83
N ILE A 346 -1.38 3.37 -9.87
CA ILE A 346 -2.48 3.97 -10.66
C ILE A 346 -3.27 2.91 -11.47
N THR A 347 -2.66 1.76 -11.76
CA THR A 347 -3.30 0.63 -12.46
C THR A 347 -3.80 -0.47 -11.52
N ALA A 348 -3.75 -0.26 -10.19
CA ALA A 348 -4.02 -1.30 -9.21
C ALA A 348 -5.49 -1.78 -9.19
N PRO A 349 -5.77 -3.09 -9.36
CA PRO A 349 -7.12 -3.62 -9.53
C PRO A 349 -7.97 -3.63 -8.26
N TRP A 350 -7.41 -3.26 -7.11
CA TRP A 350 -8.14 -3.10 -5.84
C TRP A 350 -8.63 -1.67 -5.57
N VAL A 351 -8.26 -0.70 -6.42
CA VAL A 351 -8.75 0.68 -6.30
C VAL A 351 -10.19 0.73 -6.80
N GLN A 352 -11.12 1.06 -5.89
CA GLN A 352 -12.55 1.15 -6.20
C GLN A 352 -12.80 2.19 -7.29
N ASP A 353 -13.74 1.88 -8.19
CA ASP A 353 -14.16 2.68 -9.35
C ASP A 353 -13.04 3.05 -10.35
N ASN A 354 -11.88 2.38 -10.27
CA ASN A 354 -10.76 2.56 -11.20
C ASN A 354 -10.76 1.56 -12.35
N HIS A 355 -11.76 1.63 -13.23
CA HIS A 355 -11.92 0.68 -14.35
C HIS A 355 -11.10 1.01 -15.61
N SER A 356 -10.52 2.20 -15.69
CA SER A 356 -9.64 2.63 -16.79
C SER A 356 -8.72 3.75 -16.29
N VAL A 357 -7.64 4.04 -17.04
CA VAL A 357 -6.76 5.19 -16.79
C VAL A 357 -6.59 5.97 -18.09
N GLU A 358 -6.85 7.28 -18.06
CA GLU A 358 -6.73 8.14 -19.24
C GLU A 358 -5.27 8.30 -19.67
N GLY A 359 -5.02 8.47 -20.98
CA GLY A 359 -3.67 8.52 -21.56
C GLY A 359 -2.94 7.18 -21.62
N LEU A 360 -3.20 6.24 -20.71
CA LEU A 360 -2.50 4.95 -20.59
C LEU A 360 -2.34 4.21 -21.93
N SER A 361 -3.44 4.13 -22.67
CA SER A 361 -3.56 3.59 -24.04
C SER A 361 -2.47 4.07 -25.01
N GLN A 362 -2.08 5.35 -24.91
CA GLN A 362 -1.13 5.99 -25.82
C GLN A 362 0.31 5.58 -25.49
N PHE A 363 0.64 5.46 -24.20
CA PHE A 363 1.99 5.19 -23.72
C PHE A 363 2.31 3.69 -23.50
N LEU A 364 1.35 2.77 -23.69
CA LEU A 364 1.51 1.31 -23.50
C LEU A 364 2.81 0.76 -24.11
N ASN A 365 3.15 1.16 -25.34
CA ASN A 365 4.36 0.70 -26.04
C ASN A 365 5.65 1.15 -25.36
N SER A 366 5.69 2.40 -24.86
CA SER A 366 6.83 2.93 -24.10
C SER A 366 6.91 2.21 -22.75
N LEU A 367 5.82 2.23 -21.97
CA LEU A 367 5.72 1.63 -20.64
C LEU A 367 6.13 0.16 -20.64
N VAL A 368 5.59 -0.67 -21.55
CA VAL A 368 5.96 -2.09 -21.63
C VAL A 368 7.42 -2.28 -22.06
N THR A 369 7.94 -1.49 -23.00
CA THR A 369 9.36 -1.55 -23.39
C THR A 369 10.27 -1.24 -22.20
N SER A 370 9.99 -0.14 -21.49
CA SER A 370 10.75 0.37 -20.36
C SER A 370 10.71 -0.55 -19.15
N LEU A 371 9.52 -0.99 -18.73
CA LEU A 371 9.36 -1.92 -17.60
C LEU A 371 9.99 -3.29 -17.91
N THR A 372 9.88 -3.79 -19.15
CA THR A 372 10.54 -5.03 -19.58
C THR A 372 12.06 -4.90 -19.54
N ARG A 373 12.61 -3.76 -20.00
CA ARG A 373 14.03 -3.42 -19.92
C ARG A 373 14.51 -3.38 -18.46
N ILE A 374 13.75 -2.75 -17.56
CA ILE A 374 14.07 -2.66 -16.12
C ILE A 374 14.10 -4.07 -15.49
N VAL A 375 13.11 -4.93 -15.75
CA VAL A 375 13.06 -6.33 -15.29
C VAL A 375 14.27 -7.14 -15.78
N GLY A 376 14.75 -6.89 -17.01
CA GLY A 376 15.97 -7.53 -17.54
C GLY A 376 17.25 -7.00 -16.90
N LYS A 377 17.41 -5.66 -16.85
CA LYS A 377 18.63 -4.94 -16.44
C LYS A 377 18.97 -5.16 -14.97
N TYR A 378 17.98 -5.04 -14.08
CA TYR A 378 18.20 -4.96 -12.64
C TYR A 378 18.01 -6.29 -11.89
N LYS A 379 18.40 -6.30 -10.61
CA LYS A 379 18.40 -7.49 -9.73
C LYS A 379 17.75 -7.25 -8.36
N SER A 380 17.42 -6.02 -7.96
CA SER A 380 16.69 -5.79 -6.72
C SER A 380 15.33 -6.50 -6.73
N CYS A 381 14.99 -7.21 -5.65
CA CYS A 381 13.68 -7.85 -5.52
C CYS A 381 12.54 -6.83 -5.52
N GLU A 382 12.78 -5.64 -4.96
CA GLU A 382 11.84 -4.51 -4.95
C GLU A 382 11.57 -4.01 -6.37
N THR A 383 12.61 -3.67 -7.13
CA THR A 383 12.49 -3.19 -8.50
C THR A 383 11.88 -4.23 -9.43
N LEU A 384 12.21 -5.52 -9.25
CA LEU A 384 11.56 -6.61 -9.98
C LEU A 384 10.07 -6.76 -9.62
N LEU A 385 9.71 -6.67 -8.34
CA LEU A 385 8.32 -6.74 -7.90
C LEU A 385 7.50 -5.56 -8.45
N LEU A 386 7.96 -4.33 -8.27
CA LEU A 386 7.25 -3.13 -8.71
C LEU A 386 7.10 -3.07 -10.24
N SER A 387 8.16 -3.39 -10.98
CA SER A 387 8.12 -3.41 -12.46
C SER A 387 7.23 -4.53 -13.00
N SER A 388 7.24 -5.72 -12.37
CA SER A 388 6.36 -6.83 -12.79
C SER A 388 4.91 -6.63 -12.36
N ALA A 389 4.64 -5.96 -11.24
CA ALA A 389 3.30 -5.58 -10.82
C ALA A 389 2.70 -4.53 -11.76
N ALA A 390 3.48 -3.52 -12.17
CA ALA A 390 3.09 -2.59 -13.21
C ALA A 390 2.73 -3.32 -14.53
N LEU A 391 3.58 -4.22 -15.01
CA LEU A 391 3.30 -5.03 -16.21
C LEU A 391 2.05 -5.93 -16.06
N ALA A 392 1.83 -6.53 -14.89
CA ALA A 392 0.67 -7.36 -14.61
C ALA A 392 -0.63 -6.53 -14.62
N ASN A 393 -0.64 -5.40 -13.91
CA ASN A 393 -1.78 -4.50 -13.82
C ASN A 393 -2.11 -3.85 -15.17
N LEU A 394 -1.11 -3.51 -16.00
CA LEU A 394 -1.31 -3.08 -17.39
C LEU A 394 -2.10 -4.12 -18.22
N THR A 395 -1.87 -5.43 -18.04
CA THR A 395 -2.66 -6.47 -18.73
C THR A 395 -4.09 -6.65 -18.23
N PHE A 396 -4.41 -6.11 -17.04
CA PHE A 396 -5.78 -6.09 -16.52
C PHE A 396 -6.53 -4.84 -17.01
N MET A 397 -5.91 -3.67 -16.91
CA MET A 397 -6.49 -2.38 -17.31
C MET A 397 -6.62 -2.23 -18.83
N GLU A 398 -5.64 -2.71 -19.58
CA GLU A 398 -5.58 -2.61 -21.04
C GLU A 398 -5.24 -3.99 -21.63
N PRO A 399 -6.24 -4.80 -22.02
CA PRO A 399 -6.01 -6.14 -22.59
C PRO A 399 -5.10 -6.14 -23.84
N ARG A 400 -4.99 -5.01 -24.55
CA ARG A 400 -4.07 -4.82 -25.69
C ARG A 400 -2.59 -4.85 -25.30
N THR A 401 -2.24 -4.69 -24.03
CA THR A 401 -0.88 -4.81 -23.46
C THR A 401 -0.20 -6.13 -23.83
N VAL A 402 -0.97 -7.20 -24.10
CA VAL A 402 -0.46 -8.51 -24.55
C VAL A 402 0.39 -8.44 -25.83
N TRP A 403 0.12 -7.50 -26.76
CA TRP A 403 0.87 -7.39 -28.01
C TRP A 403 2.27 -6.77 -27.79
N PRO A 404 2.43 -5.62 -27.11
CA PRO A 404 3.75 -5.14 -26.68
C PRO A 404 4.52 -6.19 -25.85
N LEU A 405 3.85 -6.92 -24.94
CA LEU A 405 4.51 -7.99 -24.15
C LEU A 405 5.07 -9.13 -25.01
N LEU A 406 4.38 -9.47 -26.10
CA LEU A 406 4.82 -10.47 -27.07
C LEU A 406 6.02 -9.96 -27.88
N GLU A 407 5.94 -8.74 -28.43
CA GLU A 407 7.02 -8.10 -29.20
C GLU A 407 8.32 -7.97 -28.40
N LYS A 408 8.23 -7.51 -27.14
CA LYS A 408 9.40 -7.30 -26.27
C LYS A 408 9.88 -8.57 -25.58
N GLN A 409 9.30 -9.74 -25.90
CA GLN A 409 9.58 -11.05 -25.28
C GLN A 409 9.49 -11.01 -23.74
N THR A 410 8.57 -10.22 -23.17
CA THR A 410 8.57 -9.90 -21.74
C THR A 410 8.45 -11.13 -20.86
N ALA A 411 7.67 -12.14 -21.27
CA ALA A 411 7.56 -13.42 -20.55
C ALA A 411 8.94 -14.12 -20.39
N LYS A 412 9.77 -14.15 -21.44
CA LYS A 412 11.13 -14.73 -21.43
C LYS A 412 12.05 -14.00 -20.46
N ILE A 413 11.97 -12.66 -20.48
CA ILE A 413 12.82 -11.77 -19.68
C ILE A 413 12.41 -11.88 -18.20
N LEU A 414 11.11 -11.86 -17.90
CA LEU A 414 10.56 -12.03 -16.56
C LEU A 414 10.83 -13.42 -15.98
N LEU A 415 10.61 -14.51 -16.73
CA LEU A 415 10.95 -15.85 -16.29
C LEU A 415 12.47 -16.03 -16.08
N SER A 416 13.29 -15.36 -16.88
CA SER A 416 14.74 -15.30 -16.65
C SER A 416 15.08 -14.51 -15.38
N ALA A 417 14.38 -13.41 -15.08
CA ALA A 417 14.55 -12.63 -13.86
C ALA A 417 14.13 -13.42 -12.60
N VAL A 418 12.98 -14.09 -12.63
CA VAL A 418 12.52 -15.04 -11.59
C VAL A 418 13.59 -16.11 -11.35
N ARG A 419 14.06 -16.78 -12.40
CA ARG A 419 15.09 -17.83 -12.30
C ARG A 419 16.43 -17.30 -11.76
N ARG A 420 16.81 -16.04 -12.03
CA ARG A 420 18.04 -15.43 -11.46
C ARG A 420 17.98 -15.27 -9.94
N GLN A 421 16.79 -15.15 -9.35
CA GLN A 421 16.62 -15.06 -7.89
C GLN A 421 16.69 -16.43 -7.20
N GLY A 422 16.45 -17.53 -7.93
CA GLY A 422 16.51 -18.89 -7.40
C GLY A 422 15.60 -19.09 -6.18
N SER A 423 16.11 -19.74 -5.14
CA SER A 423 15.38 -19.98 -3.88
C SER A 423 15.07 -18.72 -3.06
N LYS A 424 15.54 -17.53 -3.47
CA LYS A 424 15.23 -16.24 -2.83
C LYS A 424 14.09 -15.48 -3.51
N VAL A 425 13.48 -16.03 -4.57
CA VAL A 425 12.39 -15.32 -5.27
C VAL A 425 11.14 -15.25 -4.40
N SER A 426 10.61 -14.05 -4.21
CA SER A 426 9.38 -13.85 -3.44
C SER A 426 8.17 -14.39 -4.19
N VAL A 427 7.22 -14.98 -3.45
CA VAL A 427 5.91 -15.42 -3.97
C VAL A 427 5.18 -14.29 -4.72
N PHE A 428 5.31 -13.03 -4.28
CA PHE A 428 4.69 -11.89 -4.95
C PHE A 428 5.25 -11.66 -6.37
N ILE A 429 6.53 -11.98 -6.62
CA ILE A 429 7.15 -11.87 -7.96
C ILE A 429 6.72 -13.06 -8.84
N MET A 430 6.61 -14.27 -8.26
CA MET A 430 5.98 -15.41 -8.96
C MET A 430 4.53 -15.09 -9.35
N GLU A 431 3.79 -14.39 -8.50
CA GLU A 431 2.39 -14.01 -8.73
C GLU A 431 2.23 -13.09 -9.95
N GLN A 432 3.11 -12.09 -10.08
CA GLN A 432 3.09 -11.19 -11.24
C GLN A 432 3.44 -11.96 -12.52
N ALA A 433 4.45 -12.84 -12.47
CA ALA A 433 4.83 -13.69 -13.59
C ALA A 433 3.71 -14.64 -14.02
N ALA A 434 3.08 -15.35 -13.06
CA ALA A 434 1.95 -16.23 -13.31
C ALA A 434 0.75 -15.46 -13.87
N THR A 435 0.48 -14.25 -13.37
CA THR A 435 -0.61 -13.38 -13.86
C THR A 435 -0.37 -12.90 -15.30
N ILE A 436 0.83 -12.41 -15.62
CA ILE A 436 1.19 -12.00 -16.98
C ILE A 436 1.08 -13.18 -17.96
N ILE A 437 1.59 -14.36 -17.59
CA ILE A 437 1.53 -15.56 -18.44
C ILE A 437 0.09 -16.08 -18.57
N ALA A 438 -0.72 -16.04 -17.52
CA ALA A 438 -2.15 -16.38 -17.58
C ALA A 438 -2.92 -15.43 -18.52
N ASN A 439 -2.64 -14.12 -18.45
CA ASN A 439 -3.30 -13.13 -19.29
C ASN A 439 -2.83 -13.24 -20.75
N MET A 440 -1.53 -13.34 -21.02
CA MET A 440 -1.00 -13.59 -22.37
C MET A 440 -1.54 -14.89 -22.97
N SER A 441 -1.59 -16.00 -22.22
CA SER A 441 -2.08 -17.30 -22.74
C SER A 441 -3.59 -17.32 -23.04
N SER A 442 -4.36 -16.30 -22.62
CA SER A 442 -5.75 -16.16 -23.08
C SER A 442 -5.81 -15.97 -24.60
N VAL A 443 -4.89 -15.19 -25.15
CA VAL A 443 -4.73 -14.89 -26.58
C VAL A 443 -4.07 -16.09 -27.29
N PRO A 444 -4.72 -16.73 -28.29
CA PRO A 444 -4.18 -17.91 -28.98
C PRO A 444 -2.77 -17.71 -29.56
N GLU A 445 -2.52 -16.55 -30.17
CA GLU A 445 -1.29 -16.17 -30.87
C GLU A 445 -0.08 -16.20 -29.92
N CYS A 446 -0.28 -15.81 -28.66
CA CYS A 446 0.77 -15.81 -27.64
C CYS A 446 1.16 -17.22 -27.17
N ARG A 447 0.29 -18.24 -27.32
CA ARG A 447 0.47 -19.55 -26.67
C ARG A 447 1.72 -20.30 -27.16
N LYS A 448 1.96 -20.29 -28.48
CA LYS A 448 3.15 -20.89 -29.08
C LYS A 448 4.43 -20.23 -28.56
N HIS A 449 4.47 -18.90 -28.53
CA HIS A 449 5.61 -18.16 -28.00
C HIS A 449 5.88 -18.49 -26.53
N LEU A 450 4.83 -18.53 -25.69
CA LEU A 450 4.97 -18.89 -24.28
C LEU A 450 5.56 -20.29 -24.09
N ALA A 451 5.15 -21.28 -24.90
CA ALA A 451 5.74 -22.61 -24.89
C ALA A 451 7.24 -22.60 -25.27
N GLU A 452 7.60 -21.90 -26.35
CA GLU A 452 9.00 -21.72 -26.80
C GLU A 452 9.88 -21.06 -25.73
N GLN A 453 9.35 -20.09 -24.97
CA GLN A 453 10.07 -19.42 -23.87
C GLN A 453 10.04 -20.20 -22.54
N ARG A 454 9.74 -21.51 -22.58
CA ARG A 454 9.67 -22.44 -21.42
C ARG A 454 8.67 -22.06 -20.34
N ALA A 455 7.59 -21.34 -20.66
CA ALA A 455 6.57 -20.99 -19.68
C ALA A 455 5.97 -22.23 -19.00
N VAL A 456 5.73 -23.31 -19.74
CA VAL A 456 5.22 -24.60 -19.22
C VAL A 456 6.03 -25.09 -18.02
N VAL A 457 7.36 -25.13 -18.14
CA VAL A 457 8.25 -25.58 -17.06
C VAL A 457 8.17 -24.65 -15.85
N ALA A 458 8.16 -23.33 -16.07
CA ALA A 458 8.05 -22.36 -14.98
C ALA A 458 6.70 -22.44 -14.25
N LEU A 459 5.60 -22.61 -14.98
CA LEU A 459 4.25 -22.77 -14.41
C LEU A 459 4.14 -24.07 -13.60
N LEU A 460 4.79 -25.16 -14.02
CA LEU A 460 4.88 -26.37 -13.21
C LEU A 460 5.70 -26.14 -11.93
N CYS A 461 6.86 -25.46 -12.00
CA CYS A 461 7.60 -25.06 -10.80
C CYS A 461 6.79 -24.13 -9.87
N PHE A 462 5.89 -23.31 -10.41
CA PHE A 462 4.98 -22.46 -9.63
C PHE A 462 3.83 -23.26 -8.98
N LEU A 463 3.47 -24.44 -9.50
CA LEU A 463 2.53 -25.36 -8.83
C LEU A 463 3.16 -26.08 -7.62
N GLU A 464 4.49 -26.17 -7.54
CA GLU A 464 5.23 -26.76 -6.41
C GLU A 464 5.42 -25.78 -5.23
N ILE A 465 4.66 -24.70 -5.16
CA ILE A 465 4.56 -23.88 -3.95
C ILE A 465 3.76 -24.66 -2.90
N HIS A 466 4.33 -24.79 -1.71
CA HIS A 466 3.71 -25.39 -0.54
C HIS A 466 3.66 -24.34 0.58
N GLN A 467 2.65 -24.40 1.45
CA GLN A 467 2.55 -23.50 2.60
C GLN A 467 3.63 -23.80 3.66
N SER A 468 4.25 -22.76 4.21
CA SER A 468 5.03 -22.84 5.45
C SER A 468 4.20 -22.34 6.63
N PRO A 469 4.24 -23.00 7.81
CA PRO A 469 3.60 -22.51 9.04
C PRO A 469 4.09 -21.14 9.51
N LEU A 470 5.17 -20.61 8.93
CA LEU A 470 5.77 -19.31 9.25
C LEU A 470 5.35 -18.17 8.29
N GLN A 471 4.57 -18.46 7.24
CA GLN A 471 4.13 -17.45 6.27
C GLN A 471 3.02 -16.54 6.83
N ASN A 472 3.03 -15.28 6.40
CA ASN A 472 1.96 -14.34 6.72
C ASN A 472 0.76 -14.48 5.76
N ALA A 473 -0.41 -13.99 6.16
CA ALA A 473 -1.64 -14.12 5.36
C ALA A 473 -1.54 -13.50 3.94
N PRO A 474 -0.89 -12.33 3.73
CA PRO A 474 -0.57 -11.84 2.38
C PRO A 474 0.23 -12.82 1.51
N GLU A 475 1.23 -13.52 2.06
CA GLU A 475 2.02 -14.54 1.34
C GLU A 475 1.21 -15.79 1.00
N VAL A 476 0.35 -16.25 1.92
CA VAL A 476 -0.56 -17.40 1.68
C VAL A 476 -1.55 -17.05 0.56
N ALA A 477 -2.15 -15.87 0.59
CA ALA A 477 -3.06 -15.40 -0.45
C ALA A 477 -2.34 -15.17 -1.80
N ALA A 478 -1.06 -14.77 -1.78
CA ALA A 478 -0.25 -14.70 -3.00
C ALA A 478 0.07 -16.10 -3.56
N ALA A 479 0.39 -17.08 -2.70
CA ALA A 479 0.59 -18.47 -3.11
C ALA A 479 -0.66 -19.06 -3.77
N GLU A 480 -1.86 -18.84 -3.21
CA GLU A 480 -3.13 -19.21 -3.85
C GLU A 480 -3.27 -18.61 -5.25
N ARG A 481 -2.97 -17.31 -5.40
CA ARG A 481 -3.03 -16.64 -6.70
C ARG A 481 -1.98 -17.19 -7.67
N VAL A 482 -0.77 -17.52 -7.22
CA VAL A 482 0.23 -18.21 -8.06
C VAL A 482 -0.29 -19.57 -8.54
N LEU A 483 -0.78 -20.42 -7.63
CA LEU A 483 -1.30 -21.75 -7.97
C LEU A 483 -2.46 -21.65 -8.96
N GLN A 484 -3.44 -20.77 -8.68
CA GLN A 484 -4.61 -20.56 -9.54
C GLN A 484 -4.22 -20.04 -10.92
N LYS A 485 -3.43 -18.96 -11.00
CA LYS A 485 -3.03 -18.37 -12.29
C LYS A 485 -2.18 -19.35 -13.09
N SER A 486 -1.34 -20.15 -12.43
CA SER A 486 -0.52 -21.17 -13.10
C SER A 486 -1.35 -22.31 -13.68
N ALA A 487 -2.32 -22.82 -12.94
CA ALA A 487 -3.27 -23.83 -13.44
C ALA A 487 -4.15 -23.29 -14.58
N ILE A 488 -4.62 -22.03 -14.50
CA ILE A 488 -5.34 -21.35 -15.60
C ILE A 488 -4.47 -21.22 -16.85
N ALA A 489 -3.20 -20.81 -16.69
CA ALA A 489 -2.26 -20.68 -17.81
C ALA A 489 -1.98 -22.04 -18.47
N LEU A 490 -1.74 -23.09 -17.67
CA LEU A 490 -1.56 -24.45 -18.18
C LEU A 490 -2.82 -24.96 -18.89
N SER A 491 -4.03 -24.76 -18.33
CA SER A 491 -5.30 -25.10 -19.00
C SER A 491 -5.48 -24.38 -20.35
N ARG A 492 -4.98 -23.15 -20.49
CA ARG A 492 -4.99 -22.41 -21.76
C ARG A 492 -3.96 -22.96 -22.75
N LEU A 493 -2.72 -23.16 -22.30
CA LEU A 493 -1.59 -23.63 -23.13
C LEU A 493 -1.76 -25.09 -23.59
N CYS A 494 -2.26 -26.00 -22.74
CA CYS A 494 -2.57 -27.39 -23.08
C CYS A 494 -3.73 -27.55 -24.09
N SER A 495 -4.25 -26.46 -24.66
CA SER A 495 -5.05 -26.52 -25.90
C SER A 495 -4.23 -27.00 -27.09
N ASP A 496 -2.90 -26.80 -27.06
CA ASP A 496 -1.95 -27.43 -27.97
C ASP A 496 -1.58 -28.83 -27.45
N THR A 497 -1.73 -29.85 -28.31
CA THR A 497 -1.43 -31.25 -27.99
C THR A 497 0.04 -31.50 -27.65
N VAL A 498 0.98 -30.75 -28.23
CA VAL A 498 2.42 -30.87 -27.93
C VAL A 498 2.70 -30.35 -26.53
N VAL A 499 2.07 -29.24 -26.14
CA VAL A 499 2.19 -28.70 -24.77
C VAL A 499 1.50 -29.60 -23.75
N ALA A 500 0.33 -30.15 -24.09
CA ALA A 500 -0.36 -31.11 -23.23
C ALA A 500 0.50 -32.36 -22.96
N LYS A 501 1.20 -32.88 -23.98
CA LYS A 501 2.15 -34.00 -23.82
C LYS A 501 3.36 -33.62 -22.96
N GLN A 502 3.94 -32.44 -23.18
CA GLN A 502 5.04 -31.93 -22.33
C GLN A 502 4.63 -31.86 -20.84
N VAL A 503 3.37 -31.54 -20.52
CA VAL A 503 2.89 -31.53 -19.12
C VAL A 503 2.75 -32.94 -18.54
N VAL A 504 2.42 -33.96 -19.34
CA VAL A 504 2.42 -35.37 -18.92
C VAL A 504 3.85 -35.87 -18.72
N GLU A 505 4.75 -35.63 -19.69
CA GLU A 505 6.17 -35.99 -19.64
C GLU A 505 6.88 -35.41 -18.41
N LEU A 506 6.56 -34.16 -18.05
CA LEU A 506 7.09 -33.48 -16.86
C LEU A 506 6.33 -33.79 -15.55
N GLN A 507 5.50 -34.85 -15.52
CA GLN A 507 4.74 -35.30 -14.33
C GLN A 507 3.78 -34.24 -13.73
N GLY A 508 3.43 -33.22 -14.51
CA GLY A 508 2.57 -32.12 -14.06
C GLY A 508 1.13 -32.54 -13.78
N VAL A 509 0.67 -33.63 -14.41
CA VAL A 509 -0.59 -34.30 -14.07
C VAL A 509 -0.61 -34.70 -12.60
N ASN A 510 0.48 -35.28 -12.08
CA ASN A 510 0.58 -35.78 -10.72
C ASN A 510 0.40 -34.64 -9.71
N ARG A 511 1.04 -33.48 -9.95
CA ARG A 511 0.87 -32.30 -9.09
C ARG A 511 -0.54 -31.72 -9.17
N LEU A 512 -1.12 -31.64 -10.38
CA LEU A 512 -2.52 -31.20 -10.56
C LEU A 512 -3.53 -32.13 -9.87
N VAL A 513 -3.30 -33.45 -9.87
CA VAL A 513 -4.14 -34.44 -9.17
C VAL A 513 -4.06 -34.23 -7.65
N ARG A 514 -2.87 -34.03 -7.07
CA ARG A 514 -2.74 -33.68 -5.63
C ARG A 514 -3.44 -32.38 -5.30
N LEU A 515 -3.21 -31.32 -6.08
CA LEU A 515 -3.89 -30.02 -5.94
C LEU A 515 -5.42 -30.11 -6.03
N CYS A 516 -5.97 -31.13 -6.69
CA CYS A 516 -7.40 -31.45 -6.68
C CYS A 516 -7.83 -32.31 -5.47
N LYS A 517 -7.10 -33.37 -5.12
CA LYS A 517 -7.51 -34.32 -4.08
C LYS A 517 -7.24 -33.82 -2.66
N GLU A 518 -6.16 -33.07 -2.44
CA GLU A 518 -5.65 -32.70 -1.13
C GLU A 518 -5.87 -31.20 -0.87
N GLU A 519 -6.82 -30.85 0.00
CA GLU A 519 -7.19 -29.45 0.25
C GLU A 519 -6.04 -28.58 0.77
N LYS A 520 -5.14 -29.14 1.58
CA LYS A 520 -4.00 -28.43 2.15
C LYS A 520 -2.99 -28.00 1.09
N GLU A 521 -2.78 -28.83 0.06
CA GLU A 521 -1.88 -28.52 -1.07
C GLU A 521 -2.34 -27.31 -1.89
N ARG A 522 -3.63 -26.98 -1.84
CA ARG A 522 -4.24 -25.80 -2.50
C ARG A 522 -4.61 -24.67 -1.54
N ASN A 523 -4.07 -24.66 -0.31
CA ASN A 523 -4.42 -23.73 0.77
C ASN A 523 -5.95 -23.62 1.00
N HIS A 524 -6.68 -24.74 0.88
CA HIS A 524 -8.15 -24.84 0.94
C HIS A 524 -8.90 -24.01 -0.13
N SER A 525 -8.21 -23.52 -1.16
CA SER A 525 -8.75 -22.55 -2.13
C SER A 525 -9.52 -23.21 -3.28
N ASP A 526 -10.85 -23.11 -3.25
CA ASP A 526 -11.75 -23.55 -4.33
C ASP A 526 -11.37 -22.96 -5.70
N GLY A 527 -10.82 -21.74 -5.70
CA GLY A 527 -10.35 -21.06 -6.90
C GLY A 527 -9.19 -21.79 -7.59
N VAL A 528 -8.33 -22.47 -6.83
CA VAL A 528 -7.25 -23.33 -7.33
C VAL A 528 -7.82 -24.67 -7.80
N LEU A 529 -8.76 -25.26 -7.05
CA LEU A 529 -9.42 -26.53 -7.40
C LEU A 529 -10.08 -26.47 -8.79
N VAL A 530 -10.91 -25.45 -9.05
CA VAL A 530 -11.59 -25.28 -10.35
C VAL A 530 -10.58 -25.10 -11.49
N ALA A 531 -9.49 -24.37 -11.25
CA ALA A 531 -8.42 -24.19 -12.24
C ALA A 531 -7.67 -25.49 -12.54
N CYS A 532 -7.38 -26.31 -11.53
CA CYS A 532 -6.71 -27.60 -11.69
C CYS A 532 -7.60 -28.63 -12.40
N LEU A 533 -8.89 -28.70 -12.05
CA LEU A 533 -9.88 -29.52 -12.77
C LEU A 533 -9.98 -29.12 -14.25
N ALA A 534 -9.99 -27.82 -14.55
CA ALA A 534 -9.99 -27.31 -15.93
C ALA A 534 -8.67 -27.59 -16.68
N ALA A 535 -7.53 -27.67 -15.99
CA ALA A 535 -6.25 -28.08 -16.57
C ALA A 535 -6.24 -29.58 -16.89
N LEU A 536 -6.60 -30.44 -15.93
CA LEU A 536 -6.67 -31.90 -16.11
C LEU A 536 -7.61 -32.28 -17.26
N ARG A 537 -8.81 -31.71 -17.31
CA ARG A 537 -9.79 -31.96 -18.38
C ARG A 537 -9.28 -31.54 -19.77
N LYS A 538 -8.46 -30.48 -19.84
CA LYS A 538 -7.82 -30.07 -21.10
C LYS A 538 -6.70 -31.03 -21.52
N ILE A 539 -5.88 -31.47 -20.57
CA ILE A 539 -4.81 -32.44 -20.84
C ILE A 539 -5.42 -33.75 -21.33
N VAL A 540 -6.44 -34.29 -20.65
CA VAL A 540 -7.14 -35.52 -21.05
C VAL A 540 -7.74 -35.42 -22.45
N ALA A 541 -8.36 -34.28 -22.79
CA ALA A 541 -8.95 -34.06 -24.12
C ALA A 541 -7.91 -34.04 -25.27
N ASN A 542 -6.61 -33.91 -24.97
CA ASN A 542 -5.52 -33.86 -25.97
C ASN A 542 -4.55 -35.06 -25.86
N CYS A 543 -4.42 -35.69 -24.69
CA CYS A 543 -3.46 -36.77 -24.43
C CYS A 543 -4.11 -38.14 -24.15
N GLY A 544 -5.43 -38.20 -23.93
CA GLY A 544 -6.10 -39.40 -23.43
C GLY A 544 -6.07 -39.53 -21.91
N THR A 545 -6.55 -40.66 -21.39
CA THR A 545 -6.87 -40.87 -19.97
C THR A 545 -5.80 -41.61 -19.18
N GLU A 546 -4.82 -42.21 -19.86
CA GLU A 546 -3.80 -43.13 -19.31
C GLU A 546 -3.14 -42.59 -18.03
N ALA A 547 -2.56 -41.38 -18.07
CA ALA A 547 -1.90 -40.75 -16.93
C ALA A 547 -2.82 -40.40 -15.74
N LEU A 548 -4.16 -40.45 -15.89
CA LEU A 548 -5.11 -40.34 -14.77
C LEU A 548 -5.62 -41.70 -14.30
N GLN A 549 -5.58 -42.72 -15.16
CA GLN A 549 -5.87 -44.12 -14.78
C GLN A 549 -4.74 -44.68 -13.91
N GLU A 550 -3.48 -44.42 -14.26
CA GLU A 550 -2.30 -44.75 -13.44
C GLU A 550 -2.34 -44.12 -12.03
N LEU A 551 -2.90 -42.91 -11.92
CA LEU A 551 -3.07 -42.18 -10.66
C LEU A 551 -4.40 -42.46 -9.94
N ASN A 552 -5.24 -43.37 -10.48
CA ASN A 552 -6.59 -43.66 -10.03
C ASN A 552 -7.39 -42.37 -9.71
N ALA A 553 -7.51 -41.49 -10.71
CA ALA A 553 -7.98 -40.11 -10.58
C ALA A 553 -9.04 -39.69 -11.64
N MET A 554 -9.74 -40.67 -12.23
CA MET A 554 -10.73 -40.45 -13.28
C MET A 554 -11.96 -39.65 -12.83
N GLU A 555 -12.30 -39.72 -11.54
CA GLU A 555 -13.37 -38.96 -10.88
C GLU A 555 -13.18 -37.44 -10.93
N LEU A 556 -11.97 -36.96 -11.25
CA LEU A 556 -11.68 -35.54 -11.50
C LEU A 556 -12.16 -35.07 -12.89
N VAL A 557 -12.32 -35.99 -13.85
CA VAL A 557 -12.52 -35.68 -15.28
C VAL A 557 -13.75 -36.30 -15.92
N GLU A 558 -14.23 -37.47 -15.47
CA GLU A 558 -15.42 -38.13 -16.04
C GLU A 558 -16.77 -37.48 -15.67
N PRO A 559 -17.01 -37.04 -14.41
CA PRO A 559 -18.25 -36.33 -14.05
C PRO A 559 -18.32 -34.96 -14.73
N ARG A 560 -19.41 -34.20 -14.57
CA ARG A 560 -19.41 -32.78 -14.99
C ARG A 560 -18.45 -32.00 -14.08
N LEU A 561 -17.93 -30.86 -14.55
CA LEU A 561 -17.00 -30.03 -13.78
C LEU A 561 -17.54 -29.65 -12.38
N LEU A 562 -18.86 -29.38 -12.28
CA LEU A 562 -19.53 -29.10 -11.01
C LEU A 562 -19.55 -30.30 -10.06
N ASP A 563 -19.74 -31.51 -10.58
CA ASP A 563 -19.83 -32.73 -9.77
C ASP A 563 -18.45 -33.08 -9.16
N SER A 564 -17.39 -33.04 -9.98
CA SER A 564 -16.01 -33.18 -9.50
C SER A 564 -15.58 -32.02 -8.59
N PHE A 565 -16.13 -30.82 -8.78
CA PHE A 565 -15.87 -29.70 -7.85
C PHE A 565 -16.51 -29.95 -6.49
N LEU A 566 -17.79 -30.31 -6.42
CA LEU A 566 -18.50 -30.56 -5.16
C LEU A 566 -17.88 -31.71 -4.35
N LEU A 567 -17.33 -32.72 -5.02
CA LEU A 567 -16.64 -33.84 -4.36
C LEU A 567 -15.36 -33.43 -3.60
N TYR A 568 -14.70 -32.35 -4.01
CA TYR A 568 -13.41 -31.90 -3.46
C TYR A 568 -13.41 -30.45 -2.93
N SER A 569 -14.54 -29.76 -2.96
CA SER A 569 -14.75 -28.42 -2.38
C SER A 569 -14.33 -28.41 -0.92
N SER A 570 -13.57 -27.39 -0.48
CA SER A 570 -13.28 -27.22 0.95
C SER A 570 -14.52 -26.78 1.73
N LYS A 571 -15.52 -26.24 1.02
CA LYS A 571 -16.87 -25.97 1.53
C LYS A 571 -17.74 -27.21 1.35
N GLN A 572 -17.59 -28.19 2.22
CA GLN A 572 -18.70 -29.11 2.51
C GLN A 572 -19.68 -28.37 3.43
N GLU A 573 -20.91 -28.17 2.96
CA GLU A 573 -21.98 -27.67 3.82
C GLU A 573 -22.32 -28.74 4.86
N SER A 574 -22.09 -28.41 6.14
CA SER A 574 -22.42 -29.29 7.27
C SER A 574 -23.93 -29.34 7.48
N TYR A 575 -24.62 -30.18 6.71
CA TYR A 575 -26.04 -30.53 6.93
C TYR A 575 -26.16 -31.46 8.15
N VAL A 576 -26.18 -30.85 9.34
CA VAL A 576 -26.49 -31.46 10.65
C VAL A 576 -27.42 -30.52 11.43
#